data_AF-A0A815RKL1-F1
#
_entry.id   AF-A0A815RKL1-F1
#
_cell.length_a   1.000
_cell.length_b   1.000
_cell.length_c   1.000
_cell.angle_alpha   90.00
_cell.angle_beta   90.00
_cell.angle_gamma   90.00
#
_symmetry.space_group_name_H-M   'P 1'
#
loop_
_entity.id
_entity.type
_entity.pdbx_description
1 polymer ?
#
loop_
_entity_poly.entity_id
_entity_poly.type
_entity_poly.pdbx_seq_one_letter_code
_entity_poly.pdbx_strand_id
1 'polypeptide(L)'
;MWLHELNKLKGASSKEQTNKITKHFQKTSTTQCSTYNNNHPRQMELSMAIVNNLIIKLGLPLSIVERSAFIDFMKTVDSKFTVTSRGTLSRTVQ
;
A
#
# COMPACT_ATOMS: atom_id res chain seq x y z
N MET A 1 52.71 -4.04 -3.80
CA MET A 1 52.60 -3.87 -5.27
C MET A 1 52.37 -5.23 -5.91
N TRP A 2 51.13 -5.72 -5.79
CA TRP A 2 50.63 -6.95 -6.38
C TRP A 2 49.13 -6.71 -6.60
N LEU A 3 48.61 -7.12 -7.75
CA LEU A 3 47.19 -7.19 -8.12
C LEU A 3 46.48 -5.89 -8.57
N HIS A 4 46.79 -5.45 -9.79
CA HIS A 4 45.86 -4.86 -10.77
C HIS A 4 46.60 -4.96 -12.13
N GLU A 5 46.07 -5.47 -13.23
CA GLU A 5 44.73 -5.95 -13.52
C GLU A 5 44.90 -6.87 -14.74
N LEU A 6 44.82 -8.18 -14.52
CA LEU A 6 44.79 -9.19 -15.57
C LEU A 6 43.45 -9.12 -16.29
N ASN A 7 43.34 -8.35 -17.38
CA ASN A 7 42.26 -8.59 -18.34
C ASN A 7 42.55 -8.08 -19.75
N LYS A 8 43.70 -8.48 -20.32
CA LYS A 8 43.94 -8.36 -21.77
C LYS A 8 43.82 -9.73 -22.41
N LEU A 9 42.63 -10.33 -22.32
CA LEU A 9 42.29 -11.56 -23.00
C LEU A 9 41.00 -11.37 -23.82
N LYS A 10 41.04 -11.96 -25.02
CA LYS A 10 39.89 -12.57 -25.70
C LYS A 10 39.07 -11.67 -26.62
N GLY A 11 39.71 -11.21 -27.69
CA GLY A 11 39.02 -11.01 -28.96
C GLY A 11 38.84 -12.35 -29.69
N ALA A 12 37.69 -13.00 -29.51
CA ALA A 12 37.20 -14.06 -30.41
C ALA A 12 35.70 -14.31 -30.18
N SER A 13 34.92 -14.01 -31.22
CA SER A 13 33.70 -14.68 -31.68
C SER A 13 32.65 -15.14 -30.64
N SER A 14 31.50 -14.47 -30.63
CA SER A 14 30.17 -15.09 -30.78
C SER A 14 29.10 -14.00 -30.77
N LYS A 15 28.43 -13.75 -31.90
CA LYS A 15 27.23 -12.91 -31.98
C LYS A 15 26.06 -13.82 -32.35
N GLU A 16 25.50 -14.48 -31.34
CA GLU A 16 24.24 -15.20 -31.46
C GLU A 16 23.45 -15.08 -30.16
N GLN A 17 22.39 -14.26 -30.20
CA GLN A 17 21.03 -14.54 -29.72
C GLN A 17 20.24 -13.23 -29.60
N THR A 18 19.52 -12.91 -30.67
CA THR A 18 18.41 -11.97 -30.62
C THR A 18 17.20 -12.65 -29.99
N ASN A 19 17.06 -12.54 -28.67
CA ASN A 19 15.79 -12.81 -27.99
C ASN A 19 15.29 -11.53 -27.33
N LYS A 20 14.88 -10.55 -28.16
CA LYS A 20 14.10 -9.40 -27.69
C LYS A 20 12.62 -9.76 -27.71
N ILE A 21 12.20 -10.65 -26.80
CA ILE A 21 10.79 -10.78 -26.48
C ILE A 21 10.46 -9.66 -25.49
N THR A 22 10.21 -8.45 -26.01
CA THR A 22 9.51 -7.43 -25.24
C THR A 22 8.05 -7.86 -25.16
N LYS A 23 7.71 -8.74 -24.20
CA LYS A 23 6.32 -8.84 -23.74
C LYS A 23 6.04 -7.54 -23.00
N HIS A 24 5.56 -6.55 -23.73
CA HIS A 24 4.93 -5.37 -23.15
C HIS A 24 3.67 -5.87 -22.45
N PHE A 25 3.82 -6.33 -21.22
CA PHE A 25 2.71 -6.71 -20.35
C PHE A 25 1.97 -5.42 -20.04
N GLN A 26 0.97 -5.10 -20.87
CA GLN A 26 -0.01 -4.05 -20.56
C GLN A 26 -0.79 -4.54 -19.35
N LYS A 27 -0.29 -4.25 -18.15
CA LYS A 27 -1.06 -4.36 -16.92
C LYS A 27 -2.14 -3.28 -16.97
N THR A 28 -3.23 -3.53 -17.70
CA THR A 28 -4.46 -2.77 -17.56
C THR A 28 -5.08 -3.17 -16.22
N SER A 29 -4.55 -2.61 -15.14
CA SER A 29 -5.13 -2.73 -13.81
C SER A 29 -5.39 -1.35 -13.26
N THR A 30 -6.47 -0.74 -13.69
CA THR A 30 -7.03 0.42 -13.01
C THR A 30 -8.55 0.36 -13.10
N THR A 31 -9.14 -0.61 -12.40
CA THR A 31 -10.40 -0.33 -11.71
C THR A 31 -10.04 0.77 -10.71
N GLN A 32 -10.15 2.04 -11.13
CA GLN A 32 -9.87 3.19 -10.29
C GLN A 32 -10.96 3.27 -9.20
N CYS A 33 -10.86 2.43 -8.17
CA CYS A 33 -11.51 2.74 -6.91
C CYS A 33 -10.71 3.90 -6.32
N SER A 34 -11.09 5.13 -6.63
CA SER A 34 -10.45 6.34 -6.11
C SER A 34 -10.70 6.39 -4.60
N THR A 35 -9.77 5.87 -3.80
CA THR A 35 -9.82 6.02 -2.35
C THR A 35 -9.71 7.49 -1.98
N TYR A 36 -10.34 7.88 -0.88
CA TYR A 36 -10.15 9.22 -0.35
C TYR A 36 -8.69 9.45 0.04
N ASN A 37 -8.22 10.68 -0.17
CA ASN A 37 -6.96 11.11 0.44
C ASN A 37 -7.18 11.41 1.94
N ASN A 38 -6.08 11.54 2.69
CA ASN A 38 -6.15 11.75 4.15
C ASN A 38 -6.83 13.07 4.55
N ASN A 39 -6.89 14.06 3.66
CA ASN A 39 -7.49 15.37 3.90
C ASN A 39 -8.95 15.46 3.44
N HIS A 40 -9.50 14.37 2.91
CA HIS A 40 -10.86 14.37 2.40
C HIS A 40 -11.84 14.48 3.58
N PRO A 41 -12.86 15.38 3.53
CA PRO A 41 -13.77 15.60 4.66
C PRO A 41 -14.43 14.31 5.15
N ARG A 42 -14.88 13.46 4.21
CA ARG A 42 -15.50 12.16 4.53
C ARG A 42 -14.54 11.18 5.20
N GLN A 43 -13.26 11.18 4.81
CA GLN A 43 -12.23 10.33 5.40
C GLN A 43 -11.98 10.72 6.86
N MET A 44 -11.93 12.02 7.12
CA MET A 44 -11.78 12.58 8.46
C MET A 44 -13.02 12.31 9.32
N GLU A 45 -14.21 12.57 8.79
CA GLU A 45 -15.50 12.35 9.46
C GLU A 45 -15.64 10.89 9.94
N LEU A 46 -15.44 9.92 9.03
CA LEU A 46 -15.56 8.50 9.36
C LEU A 46 -14.47 8.06 10.35
N SER A 47 -13.23 8.56 10.20
CA SER A 47 -12.17 8.27 11.16
C SER A 47 -12.53 8.76 12.57
N MET A 48 -13.07 9.98 12.68
CA MET A 48 -13.51 10.54 13.97
C MET A 48 -14.72 9.79 14.53
N ALA A 49 -15.65 9.35 13.68
CA ALA A 49 -16.79 8.55 14.11
C ALA A 49 -16.35 7.20 14.70
N ILE A 50 -15.36 6.54 14.10
CA ILE A 50 -14.77 5.31 14.64
C ILE A 50 -14.14 5.58 16.00
N VAL A 51 -13.31 6.62 16.13
CA VAL A 51 -12.66 6.96 17.40
C VAL A 51 -13.69 7.28 18.49
N ASN A 52 -14.57 8.24 18.25
CA ASN A 52 -15.47 8.76 19.27
C ASN A 52 -16.54 7.74 19.68
N ASN A 53 -17.16 7.08 18.69
CA ASN A 53 -18.29 6.21 18.98
C ASN A 53 -17.86 4.78 19.29
N LEU A 54 -16.90 4.21 18.54
CA LEU A 54 -16.54 2.81 18.69
C LEU A 54 -15.46 2.61 19.75
N ILE A 55 -14.39 3.41 19.71
CA ILE A 55 -13.28 3.24 20.64
C ILE A 55 -13.60 3.86 22.00
N ILE A 56 -13.98 5.15 22.04
CA ILE A 56 -14.19 5.87 23.30
C ILE A 56 -15.52 5.50 23.94
N LYS A 57 -16.65 5.71 23.23
CA LYS A 57 -17.98 5.54 23.81
C LYS A 57 -18.36 4.07 24.07
N LEU A 58 -18.00 3.16 23.16
CA LEU A 58 -18.25 1.72 23.32
C LEU A 58 -17.10 0.95 23.97
N GLY A 59 -15.92 1.58 24.15
CA GLY A 59 -14.77 0.93 24.78
C GLY A 59 -14.15 -0.19 23.94
N LEU A 60 -14.36 -0.20 22.62
CA LEU A 60 -13.78 -1.23 21.77
C LEU A 60 -12.25 -1.07 21.69
N PRO A 61 -11.51 -2.19 21.64
CA PRO A 61 -10.06 -2.13 21.56
C PRO A 61 -9.61 -1.47 20.25
N LEU A 62 -8.57 -0.63 20.32
CA LEU A 62 -7.97 0.04 19.17
C LEU A 62 -7.54 -0.93 18.05
N SER A 63 -7.26 -2.20 18.36
CA SER A 63 -6.90 -3.23 17.39
C SER A 63 -8.05 -3.64 16.46
N ILE A 64 -9.32 -3.27 16.76
CA ILE A 64 -10.47 -3.63 15.94
C ILE A 64 -10.33 -3.14 14.49
N VAL A 65 -9.70 -1.98 14.29
CA VAL A 65 -9.53 -1.35 12.98
C VAL A 65 -8.57 -2.12 12.05
N GLU A 66 -7.79 -3.04 12.61
CA GLU A 66 -6.86 -3.89 11.86
C GLU A 66 -7.45 -5.29 11.57
N ARG A 67 -8.66 -5.57 12.08
CA ARG A 67 -9.33 -6.86 11.86
C ARG A 67 -9.95 -6.87 10.47
N SER A 68 -9.73 -7.95 9.71
CA SER A 68 -10.26 -8.11 8.34
C SER A 68 -11.76 -7.91 8.26
N ALA A 69 -12.53 -8.51 9.18
CA ALA A 69 -13.98 -8.36 9.23
C ALA A 69 -14.43 -6.90 9.39
N PHE A 70 -13.72 -6.11 10.19
CA PHE A 70 -14.02 -4.69 10.35
C PHE A 70 -13.67 -3.90 9.09
N ILE A 71 -12.52 -4.19 8.47
CA ILE A 71 -12.09 -3.55 7.22
C ILE A 71 -13.10 -3.83 6.09
N ASP A 72 -13.54 -5.09 5.96
CA ASP A 72 -14.50 -5.48 4.91
C ASP A 72 -15.90 -4.91 5.18
N PHE A 73 -16.31 -4.84 6.45
CA PHE A 73 -17.50 -4.09 6.85
C PHE A 73 -17.40 -2.63 6.42
N MET A 74 -16.28 -1.96 6.71
CA MET A 74 -16.10 -0.54 6.35
C MET A 74 -16.09 -0.31 4.84
N LYS A 75 -15.56 -1.24 4.02
CA LYS A 75 -15.67 -1.17 2.56
C LYS A 75 -17.12 -1.25 2.07
N THR A 76 -17.99 -1.93 2.81
CA THR A 76 -19.42 -2.03 2.51
C THR A 76 -20.13 -0.73 2.88
N VAL A 77 -19.74 -0.10 3.99
CA VAL A 77 -20.25 1.21 4.43
C VAL A 77 -19.83 2.32 3.46
N ASP A 78 -18.55 2.35 3.10
CA ASP A 78 -17.99 3.32 2.15
C ASP A 78 -16.78 2.72 1.44
N SER A 79 -16.96 2.38 0.17
CA SER A 79 -15.93 1.73 -0.66
C SER A 79 -14.69 2.59 -0.93
N LYS A 80 -14.80 3.92 -0.75
CA LYS A 80 -13.69 4.86 -0.96
C LYS A 80 -12.95 5.17 0.34
N PHE A 81 -13.54 4.85 1.49
CA PHE A 81 -12.91 5.01 2.79
C PHE A 81 -11.76 4.02 2.98
N THR A 82 -10.65 4.52 3.51
CA THR A 82 -9.51 3.68 3.92
C THR A 82 -9.41 3.69 5.44
N VAL A 83 -9.41 2.51 6.06
CA VAL A 83 -9.32 2.44 7.52
C VAL A 83 -7.97 2.96 8.01
N THR A 84 -8.01 3.94 8.92
CA THR A 84 -6.82 4.55 9.51
C THR A 84 -6.11 3.57 10.44
N SER A 85 -4.78 3.49 10.34
CA SER A 85 -3.98 2.58 11.15
C SER A 85 -4.09 2.86 12.63
N ARG A 86 -3.97 1.82 13.46
CA ARG A 86 -4.05 1.92 14.92
C ARG A 86 -3.10 2.97 15.49
N GLY A 87 -1.85 2.99 15.00
CA GLY A 87 -0.84 3.96 15.45
C GLY A 87 -1.22 5.40 15.17
N THR A 88 -1.97 5.65 14.09
CA THR A 88 -2.48 7.00 13.77
C THR A 88 -3.63 7.37 14.69
N LEU A 89 -4.59 6.45 14.90
CA LEU A 89 -5.71 6.69 15.81
C LEU A 89 -5.25 6.92 17.26
N SER A 90 -4.24 6.18 17.72
CA SER A 90 -3.71 6.34 19.08
C SER A 90 -3.19 7.75 19.36
N ARG A 91 -2.67 8.45 18.35
CA ARG A 91 -2.20 9.85 18.49
C ARG A 91 -3.34 10.85 18.58
N THR A 92 -4.55 10.46 18.18
CA THR A 92 -5.74 11.32 18.20
C THR A 92 -6.58 11.13 19.47
N VAL A 93 -6.36 10.04 20.21
CA VAL A 93 -7.05 9.74 21.47
C VAL A 93 -6.33 10.33 22.70
N GLN A 94 -5.09 10.80 22.53
CA GLN A 94 -4.33 11.53 23.55
C GLN A 94 -4.75 13.00 23.60
#